data_AF-A0A9Q1IYZ3-F1
#
_entry.id   AF-A0A9Q1IYZ3-F1
#
_cell.length_a   1.000
_cell.length_b   1.000
_cell.length_c   1.000
_cell.angle_alpha   90.00
_cell.angle_beta   90.00
_cell.angle_gamma   90.00
#
_symmetry.space_group_name_H-M   'P 1'
#
loop_
_entity.id
_entity.type
_entity.pdbx_description
1 polymer ?
#
loop_
_entity_poly.entity_id
_entity_poly.type
_entity_poly.pdbx_seq_one_letter_code
_entity_poly.pdbx_strand_id
1 'polypeptide(L)'
;MKKLTSDISEVVLHCEKNNEAHRTSEISTERLIVRRGQPFLLTLHSSSALKPEALELTVQTGPEPSEDLGTKAVFRVSRKRRINKSWDVKVQETSDMSVTLAISSPADASIGEYTLSVGEGHSAGSFVVLFNPWCAAGLLRGFCGEVFT
;
A
#
# COMPACT_ATOMS: atom_id res chain seq x y z
N MET A 1 -19.88 -21.17 -3.24
CA MET A 1 -18.49 -20.69 -3.45
C MET A 1 -17.98 -20.19 -2.11
N LYS A 2 -16.86 -20.70 -1.59
CA LYS A 2 -16.31 -20.24 -0.30
C LYS A 2 -15.72 -18.83 -0.48
N LYS A 3 -16.12 -17.88 0.37
CA LYS A 3 -15.69 -16.48 0.32
C LYS A 3 -14.21 -16.37 0.73
N LEU A 4 -13.35 -15.94 -0.19
CA LEU A 4 -11.90 -15.82 0.03
C LEU A 4 -11.53 -14.84 1.18
N THR A 5 -12.41 -13.88 1.50
CA THR A 5 -12.20 -12.85 2.53
C THR A 5 -12.79 -13.19 3.89
N SER A 6 -13.61 -14.25 4.01
CA SER A 6 -14.17 -14.64 5.31
C SER A 6 -13.16 -15.36 6.20
N ASP A 7 -12.03 -15.74 5.61
CA ASP A 7 -11.03 -16.57 6.26
C ASP A 7 -9.89 -15.74 6.87
N ILE A 8 -9.77 -14.44 6.51
CA ILE A 8 -8.78 -13.52 7.08
C ILE A 8 -9.11 -13.29 8.56
N SER A 9 -8.24 -13.80 9.42
CA SER A 9 -8.42 -13.77 10.88
C SER A 9 -7.70 -12.61 11.54
N GLU A 10 -6.58 -12.16 10.97
CA GLU A 10 -5.75 -11.10 11.54
C GLU A 10 -4.97 -10.38 10.44
N VAL A 11 -4.74 -9.08 10.64
CA VAL A 11 -3.97 -8.21 9.75
C VAL A 11 -2.85 -7.54 10.54
N VAL A 12 -1.61 -7.70 10.07
CA VAL A 12 -0.41 -7.13 10.70
C VAL A 12 0.21 -6.09 9.78
N LEU A 13 0.22 -4.83 10.22
CA LEU A 13 0.73 -3.67 9.46
C LEU A 13 2.22 -3.40 9.68
N HIS A 14 2.91 -4.18 10.52
CA HIS A 14 4.35 -4.07 10.79
C HIS A 14 4.82 -2.63 11.06
N CYS A 15 4.06 -1.87 11.87
CA CYS A 15 4.26 -0.41 12.05
C CYS A 15 5.71 -0.05 12.39
N GLU A 16 6.33 -0.70 13.38
CA GLU A 16 7.71 -0.42 13.79
C GLU A 16 8.70 -0.62 12.63
N LYS A 17 8.72 -1.81 12.02
CA LYS A 17 9.61 -2.16 10.91
C LYS A 17 9.41 -1.28 9.68
N ASN A 18 8.16 -1.03 9.32
CA ASN A 18 7.83 -0.18 8.18
C ASN A 18 8.22 1.27 8.46
N ASN A 19 7.94 1.80 9.65
CA ASN A 19 8.25 3.18 9.98
C ASN A 19 9.78 3.41 10.08
N GLU A 20 10.54 2.44 10.58
CA GLU A 20 12.00 2.47 10.51
C GLU A 20 12.48 2.56 9.05
N ALA A 21 12.01 1.65 8.19
CA ALA A 21 12.38 1.64 6.77
C ALA A 21 11.98 2.94 6.03
N HIS A 22 10.86 3.55 6.43
CA HIS A 22 10.35 4.80 5.86
C HIS A 22 10.89 6.06 6.55
N ARG A 23 11.76 5.94 7.57
CA ARG A 23 12.28 7.08 8.34
C ARG A 23 11.16 7.94 8.93
N THR A 24 10.25 7.27 9.64
CA THR A 24 9.07 7.83 10.30
C THR A 24 8.88 7.28 11.71
N SER A 25 9.85 6.52 12.24
CA SER A 25 9.83 5.96 13.60
C SER A 25 9.75 7.03 14.71
N GLU A 26 10.33 8.21 14.48
CA GLU A 26 10.24 9.35 15.40
C GLU A 26 8.85 9.99 15.45
N ILE A 27 7.98 9.71 14.47
CA ILE A 27 6.62 10.26 14.41
C ILE A 27 5.64 9.35 15.16
N SER A 28 5.76 8.04 14.97
CA SER A 28 4.92 7.05 15.65
C SER A 28 5.54 5.65 15.56
N THR A 29 5.29 4.83 16.58
CA THR A 29 5.55 3.38 16.56
C THR A 29 4.26 2.56 16.42
N GLU A 30 3.10 3.15 16.71
CA GLU A 30 1.79 2.48 16.73
C GLU A 30 1.03 2.65 15.40
N ARG A 31 1.17 3.82 14.76
CA ARG A 31 0.50 4.13 13.49
C ARG A 31 1.44 3.86 12.33
N LEU A 32 0.95 3.19 11.29
CA LEU A 32 1.72 3.02 10.05
C LEU A 32 1.82 4.36 9.30
N ILE A 33 3.05 4.85 9.13
CA ILE A 33 3.35 6.09 8.41
C ILE A 33 4.43 5.79 7.39
N VAL A 34 4.07 5.84 6.11
CA VAL A 34 4.94 5.50 4.99
C VAL A 34 5.23 6.71 4.13
N ARG A 35 6.22 6.61 3.25
CA ARG A 35 6.57 7.63 2.27
C ARG A 35 6.32 7.10 0.87
N ARG A 36 5.66 7.90 0.03
CA ARG A 36 5.23 7.49 -1.32
C ARG A 36 6.39 6.98 -2.18
N GLY A 37 6.12 6.04 -3.10
CA GLY A 37 7.15 5.49 -3.99
C GLY A 37 8.16 4.54 -3.33
N GLN A 38 7.90 4.09 -2.10
CA GLN A 38 8.69 3.07 -1.40
C GLN A 38 7.75 1.98 -0.86
N PRO A 39 8.13 0.69 -0.95
CA PRO A 39 7.29 -0.42 -0.48
C PRO A 39 7.21 -0.50 1.05
N PHE A 40 6.05 -0.89 1.57
CA PHE A 40 5.81 -1.31 2.95
C PHE A 40 5.19 -2.70 3.03
N LEU A 41 5.31 -3.36 4.18
CA LEU A 41 4.86 -4.73 4.40
C LEU A 41 3.48 -4.81 5.07
N LEU A 42 2.67 -5.77 4.64
CA LEU A 42 1.40 -6.16 5.23
C LEU A 42 1.36 -7.69 5.32
N THR A 43 1.05 -8.26 6.48
CA THR A 43 0.80 -9.70 6.60
C THR A 43 -0.67 -9.95 6.87
N LEU A 44 -1.25 -10.85 6.08
CA LEU A 44 -2.62 -11.35 6.27
C LEU A 44 -2.52 -12.76 6.83
N HIS A 45 -3.11 -12.99 8.00
CA HIS A 45 -3.30 -14.32 8.57
C HIS A 45 -4.69 -14.81 8.24
N SER A 46 -4.80 -16.12 7.99
CA SER A 46 -6.05 -16.75 7.59
C SER A 46 -6.20 -18.13 8.21
N SER A 47 -7.44 -18.50 8.49
CA SER A 47 -7.80 -19.84 8.96
C SER A 47 -7.68 -20.92 7.89
N SER A 48 -7.54 -20.52 6.62
CA SER A 48 -7.33 -21.41 5.47
C SER A 48 -6.27 -20.84 4.52
N ALA A 49 -5.73 -21.70 3.65
CA ALA A 49 -4.72 -21.31 2.68
C ALA A 49 -5.23 -20.19 1.75
N LEU A 50 -4.56 -19.03 1.81
CA LEU A 50 -4.83 -17.91 0.92
C LEU A 50 -4.18 -18.15 -0.45
N LYS A 51 -4.88 -17.72 -1.51
CA LYS A 51 -4.33 -17.64 -2.86
C LYS A 51 -3.94 -16.19 -3.15
N PRO A 52 -2.65 -15.81 -3.03
CA PRO A 52 -2.25 -14.42 -3.13
C PRO A 52 -2.62 -13.77 -4.47
N GLU A 53 -2.60 -14.54 -5.56
CA GLU A 53 -3.01 -14.11 -6.90
C GLU A 53 -4.49 -13.74 -7.03
N ALA A 54 -5.34 -14.20 -6.10
CA ALA A 54 -6.76 -13.89 -6.06
C ALA A 54 -7.08 -12.70 -5.14
N LEU A 55 -6.10 -12.19 -4.39
CA LEU A 55 -6.30 -11.04 -3.50
C LEU A 55 -6.37 -9.75 -4.30
N GLU A 56 -7.48 -9.02 -4.12
CA GLU A 56 -7.66 -7.64 -4.56
C GLU A 56 -7.49 -6.72 -3.36
N LEU A 57 -6.71 -5.66 -3.53
CA LEU A 57 -6.49 -4.64 -2.52
C LEU A 57 -7.10 -3.34 -3.03
N THR A 58 -7.79 -2.63 -2.15
CA THR A 58 -8.33 -1.29 -2.43
C THR A 58 -7.78 -0.31 -1.43
N VAL A 59 -7.15 0.76 -1.93
CA VAL A 59 -6.73 1.92 -1.13
C VAL A 59 -7.55 3.13 -1.49
N GLN A 60 -7.90 3.94 -0.49
CA GLN A 60 -8.71 5.14 -0.66
C GLN A 60 -8.20 6.27 0.24
N THR A 61 -8.29 7.51 -0.21
CA THR A 61 -8.01 8.72 0.58
C THR A 61 -9.04 9.81 0.28
N GLY A 62 -9.27 10.69 1.26
CA GLY A 62 -10.20 11.80 1.15
C GLY A 62 -11.69 11.40 1.27
N PRO A 63 -12.59 12.40 1.28
CA PRO A 63 -14.04 12.19 1.48
C PRO A 63 -14.75 11.63 0.25
N GLU A 64 -14.21 11.85 -0.95
CA GLU A 64 -14.76 11.36 -2.22
C GLU A 64 -13.67 10.63 -3.05
N PRO A 65 -13.35 9.37 -2.70
CA PRO A 65 -12.30 8.62 -3.38
C PRO A 65 -12.69 8.24 -4.82
N SER A 66 -11.82 8.53 -5.78
CA SER A 66 -12.03 8.29 -7.22
C SER A 66 -10.76 7.74 -7.88
N GLU A 67 -10.91 6.76 -8.77
CA GLU A 67 -9.79 6.23 -9.55
C GLU A 67 -9.30 7.25 -10.58
N ASP A 68 -10.21 8.02 -11.18
CA ASP A 68 -9.88 9.06 -12.16
C ASP A 68 -9.08 10.21 -11.53
N LEU A 69 -9.34 10.49 -10.25
CA LEU A 69 -8.62 11.51 -9.48
C LEU A 69 -7.38 10.96 -8.74
N GLY A 70 -7.11 9.66 -8.86
CA GLY A 70 -5.99 9.01 -8.17
C GLY A 70 -6.13 8.93 -6.64
N THR A 71 -7.32 9.20 -6.09
CA THR A 71 -7.64 9.11 -4.65
C THR A 71 -8.24 7.75 -4.25
N LYS A 72 -8.48 6.88 -5.23
CA LYS A 72 -8.79 5.45 -5.05
C LYS A 72 -7.91 4.62 -6.00
N ALA A 73 -7.49 3.45 -5.56
CA ALA A 73 -6.89 2.46 -6.45
C ALA A 73 -7.27 1.04 -6.05
N VAL A 74 -7.60 0.23 -7.05
CA VAL A 74 -7.88 -1.20 -6.91
C VAL A 74 -6.81 -1.98 -7.67
N PHE A 75 -6.11 -2.87 -6.97
CA PHE A 75 -4.94 -3.57 -7.53
C PHE A 75 -4.84 -5.00 -6.99
N ARG A 76 -4.14 -5.86 -7.74
CA ARG A 76 -3.96 -7.29 -7.44
C ARG A 76 -2.50 -7.65 -7.61
N VAL A 77 -2.09 -8.76 -7.00
CA VAL A 77 -0.78 -9.36 -7.26
C VAL A 77 -0.67 -9.66 -8.74
N SER A 78 0.23 -8.96 -9.44
CA SER A 78 0.38 -9.11 -10.88
C SER A 78 1.79 -9.59 -11.24
N ARG A 79 1.89 -10.52 -12.18
CA ARG A 79 3.17 -10.99 -12.73
C ARG A 79 3.78 -10.01 -13.74
N LYS A 80 3.04 -8.99 -14.16
CA LYS A 80 3.46 -8.00 -15.16
C LYS A 80 3.79 -6.69 -14.46
N ARG A 81 5.01 -6.19 -14.64
CA ARG A 81 5.41 -4.88 -14.11
C ARG A 81 4.45 -3.80 -14.62
N ARG A 82 3.65 -3.22 -13.73
CA ARG A 82 2.86 -2.04 -14.06
C ARG A 82 3.81 -0.86 -14.23
N ILE A 83 3.59 -0.06 -15.27
CA ILE A 83 4.41 1.13 -15.54
C ILE A 83 4.11 2.15 -14.44
N ASN A 84 5.15 2.51 -13.67
CA ASN A 84 5.36 3.55 -12.64
C ASN A 84 4.27 4.63 -12.35
N LYS A 85 2.98 4.32 -12.37
CA LYS A 85 1.89 5.29 -12.18
C LYS A 85 0.69 4.74 -11.40
N SER A 86 0.81 3.56 -10.81
CA SER A 86 -0.27 2.98 -10.01
C SER A 86 0.27 2.36 -8.74
N TRP A 87 -0.63 2.13 -7.79
CA TRP A 87 -0.36 1.22 -6.68
C TRP A 87 -0.01 -0.18 -7.21
N ASP A 88 0.92 -0.85 -6.53
CA ASP A 88 1.40 -2.18 -6.87
C ASP A 88 1.50 -3.06 -5.61
N VAL A 89 1.41 -4.36 -5.81
CA VAL A 89 1.53 -5.35 -4.74
C VAL A 89 2.27 -6.58 -5.22
N LYS A 90 3.20 -7.04 -4.40
CA LYS A 90 3.99 -8.26 -4.63
C LYS A 90 3.89 -9.18 -3.43
N VAL A 91 3.96 -10.49 -3.69
CA VAL A 91 4.12 -11.47 -2.62
C VAL A 91 5.57 -11.45 -2.18
N GLN A 92 5.79 -11.13 -0.91
CA GLN A 92 7.11 -11.16 -0.28
C GLN A 92 7.37 -12.55 0.31
N GLU A 93 6.37 -13.13 0.97
CA GLU A 93 6.47 -14.43 1.63
C GLU A 93 5.08 -15.09 1.71
N THR A 94 5.04 -16.42 1.75
CA THR A 94 3.82 -17.19 1.94
C THR A 94 4.11 -18.35 2.88
N SER A 95 3.18 -18.61 3.80
CA SER A 95 3.14 -19.79 4.66
C SER A 95 1.78 -20.49 4.51
N ASP A 96 1.57 -21.59 5.23
CA ASP A 96 0.32 -22.36 5.16
C ASP A 96 -0.92 -21.53 5.56
N MET A 97 -0.73 -20.56 6.48
CA MET A 97 -1.81 -19.78 7.09
C MET A 97 -1.60 -18.27 7.01
N SER A 98 -0.57 -17.80 6.29
CA SER A 98 -0.32 -16.37 6.12
C SER A 98 0.31 -16.02 4.79
N VAL A 99 0.08 -14.77 4.35
CA VAL A 99 0.78 -14.17 3.22
C VAL A 99 1.30 -12.79 3.61
N THR A 100 2.58 -12.56 3.34
CA THR A 100 3.19 -11.24 3.49
C THR A 100 3.27 -10.58 2.12
N LEU A 101 2.67 -9.40 2.01
CA LEU A 101 2.59 -8.58 0.82
C LEU A 101 3.49 -7.35 0.96
N ALA A 102 4.18 -7.00 -0.11
CA ALA A 102 4.88 -5.73 -0.25
C ALA A 102 4.04 -4.79 -1.13
N ILE A 103 3.49 -3.74 -0.53
CA ILE A 103 2.61 -2.76 -1.20
C ILE A 103 3.42 -1.51 -1.51
N SER A 104 3.33 -1.02 -2.74
CA SER A 104 4.01 0.21 -3.19
C SER A 104 3.00 1.20 -3.73
N SER A 105 3.05 2.44 -3.24
CA SER A 105 2.36 3.57 -3.86
C SER A 105 3.18 4.17 -4.99
N PRO A 106 2.55 4.85 -5.97
CA PRO A 106 3.29 5.62 -6.97
C PRO A 106 3.98 6.83 -6.32
N ALA A 107 5.07 7.32 -6.95
CA ALA A 107 5.89 8.39 -6.39
C ALA A 107 5.19 9.76 -6.35
N ASP A 108 4.08 9.91 -7.08
CA ASP A 108 3.22 11.08 -7.15
C ASP A 108 1.87 10.90 -6.42
N ALA A 109 1.69 9.81 -5.66
CA ALA A 109 0.49 9.59 -4.85
C ALA A 109 0.19 10.80 -3.94
N SER A 110 -1.11 11.07 -3.77
CA SER A 110 -1.62 12.07 -2.83
C SER A 110 -1.12 11.79 -1.41
N ILE A 111 -0.74 12.85 -0.71
CA ILE A 111 -0.29 12.78 0.69
C ILE A 111 -1.52 12.87 1.59
N GLY A 112 -1.57 12.07 2.64
CA GLY A 112 -2.69 12.07 3.59
C GLY A 112 -2.95 10.71 4.20
N GLU A 113 -4.09 10.62 4.88
CA GLU A 113 -4.59 9.37 5.46
C GLU A 113 -5.28 8.52 4.39
N TYR A 114 -4.96 7.23 4.41
CA TYR A 114 -5.52 6.21 3.55
C TYR A 114 -6.18 5.12 4.37
N THR A 115 -7.24 4.55 3.83
CA THR A 115 -7.78 3.26 4.24
C THR A 115 -7.31 2.17 3.28
N LEU A 116 -7.12 0.96 3.80
CA LEU A 116 -6.80 -0.23 3.02
C LEU A 116 -7.84 -1.31 3.30
N SER A 117 -8.30 -1.97 2.24
CA SER A 117 -9.18 -3.13 2.34
C SER A 117 -8.77 -4.24 1.38
N VAL A 118 -9.16 -5.47 1.69
CA VAL A 118 -8.85 -6.68 0.93
C VAL A 118 -10.14 -7.39 0.49
N GLY A 119 -10.19 -7.79 -0.78
CA GLY A 119 -11.31 -8.43 -1.46
C GLY A 119 -12.61 -7.63 -1.35
N GLU A 120 -13.70 -8.25 -0.86
CA GLU A 120 -15.02 -7.63 -0.69
C GLU A 120 -15.09 -6.60 0.47
N GLY A 121 -14.05 -5.76 0.63
CA GLY A 121 -14.04 -4.67 1.60
C GLY A 121 -13.66 -5.07 3.03
N HIS A 122 -12.98 -6.21 3.23
CA HIS A 122 -12.45 -6.55 4.55
C HIS A 122 -11.39 -5.51 4.94
N SER A 123 -11.63 -4.76 6.02
CA SER A 123 -10.72 -3.70 6.45
C SER A 123 -9.37 -4.29 6.84
N ALA A 124 -8.29 -3.76 6.26
CA ALA A 124 -6.91 -4.09 6.59
C ALA A 124 -6.20 -2.94 7.33
N GLY A 125 -6.97 -1.94 7.76
CA GLY A 125 -6.50 -0.81 8.56
C GLY A 125 -6.30 0.49 7.78
N SER A 126 -5.68 1.45 8.44
CA SER A 126 -5.43 2.80 7.94
C SER A 126 -3.97 3.19 8.12
N PHE A 127 -3.47 4.03 7.22
CA PHE A 127 -2.07 4.46 7.23
C PHE A 127 -1.93 5.85 6.64
N VAL A 128 -0.82 6.52 6.95
CA VAL A 128 -0.51 7.85 6.41
C VAL A 128 0.56 7.73 5.34
N VAL A 129 0.33 8.37 4.20
CA VAL A 129 1.33 8.52 3.14
C VAL A 129 1.90 9.92 3.17
N LEU A 130 3.22 10.03 3.28
CA LEU A 130 3.97 11.28 3.25
C LEU A 130 4.79 11.44 1.97
N PHE A 131 5.31 12.66 1.75
CA PHE A 131 6.33 12.91 0.75
C PHE A 131 7.60 12.07 1.01
N ASN A 132 8.26 11.65 -0.07
CA ASN A 132 9.48 10.86 -0.02
C ASN A 132 10.68 11.57 -0.69
N PRO A 133 11.52 12.30 0.07
CA PRO A 133 12.71 12.93 -0.49
C PRO A 133 13.81 11.92 -0.87
N TRP A 134 13.68 10.65 -0.47
CA TRP A 134 14.65 9.59 -0.80
C TRP A 134 14.25 8.78 -2.03
N CYS A 135 13.08 9.04 -2.63
CA CYS A 135 12.65 8.38 -3.85
C CYS A 135 13.16 9.15 -5.08
N ALA A 136 14.14 8.58 -5.79
CA ALA A 136 14.69 9.16 -7.02
C ALA A 136 13.62 9.38 -8.11
N ALA A 137 12.58 8.53 -8.15
CA ALA A 137 11.47 8.68 -9.08
C ALA A 137 10.60 9.93 -8.78
N GLY A 138 10.52 10.36 -7.52
CA GLY A 138 9.85 11.60 -7.13
C GLY A 138 10.68 12.86 -7.41
N LEU A 139 12.01 12.75 -7.34
CA LEU A 139 12.95 13.86 -7.59
C LEU A 139 13.04 14.23 -9.09
N LEU A 140 12.91 13.26 -9.99
CA LEU A 140 13.00 13.49 -11.44
C LEU A 140 11.74 14.09 -12.08
N ARG A 141 10.67 14.30 -11.30
CA ARG A 141 9.39 14.84 -11.81
C ARG A 141 8.87 16.06 -11.02
N GLY A 142 9.66 16.60 -10.08
CA GLY A 142 9.18 17.59 -9.11
C GLY A 142 9.88 18.95 -9.08
N PHE A 143 10.93 19.22 -9.87
CA PHE A 143 11.63 20.52 -9.86
C PHE A 143 12.27 20.89 -11.22
N CYS A 144 11.52 20.77 -12.32
CA CYS A 144 11.95 21.40 -13.58
C CYS A 144 10.72 21.89 -14.37
N GLY A 145 10.58 23.22 -14.46
CA GLY A 145 9.49 23.98 -15.07
C GLY A 145 8.48 24.45 -14.02
N GLU A 146 8.31 25.73 -13.65
CA GLU A 146 8.69 27.00 -14.26
C GLU A 146 8.90 28.02 -13.12
N VAL A 147 10.11 28.56 -12.98
CA VAL A 147 10.35 29.97 -12.60
C VAL A 147 11.69 30.31 -13.23
N PHE A 148 11.67 30.93 -14.41
CA PHE A 148 12.63 31.90 -14.94
C PHE A 148 12.21 32.22 -16.39
N THR A 149 11.24 33.11 -16.50
CA THR A 149 11.27 34.27 -17.40
C THR A 149 10.59 35.42 -16.68
#